data_AF-A0A2S8BD91-F1
#
_entry.id   AF-A0A2S8BD91-F1
#
_cell.length_a   1.000
_cell.length_b   1.000
_cell.length_c   1.000
_cell.angle_alpha   90.00
_cell.angle_beta   90.00
_cell.angle_gamma   90.00
#
_symmetry.space_group_name_H-M   'P 1'
#
loop_
_entity.id
_entity.type
_entity.pdbx_description
1 polymer ?
#
loop_
_entity_poly.entity_id
_entity_poly.type
_entity_poly.pdbx_seq_one_letter_code
_entity_poly.pdbx_strand_id
1 'polypeptide(L)' 'MVTRLRQLGFRPASRVDVIRRAPLGDPTIYRVQDTELCLRRTEAQLIEVVPDGDR' A
#
# COMPACT_ATOMS: atom_id res chain seq x y z
N MET A 1 8.68 6.31 25.19
CA MET A 1 8.83 7.40 24.20
C MET A 1 8.12 7.00 22.89
N VAL A 2 6.80 6.75 22.92
CA VAL A 2 6.05 6.18 21.77
C VAL A 2 4.73 6.93 21.49
N THR A 3 4.40 7.93 22.31
CA THR A 3 3.07 8.59 22.31
C THR A 3 2.92 9.68 21.24
N ARG A 4 4.02 10.20 20.69
CA ARG A 4 3.99 11.31 19.70
C ARG A 4 3.59 10.87 18.28
N LEU A 5 3.84 9.63 17.89
CA LEU A 5 3.50 9.13 16.54
C LEU A 5 1.99 8.94 16.33
N ARG A 6 1.24 8.60 17.39
CA ARG A 6 -0.22 8.42 17.32
C ARG A 6 -1.01 9.72 17.12
N GLN A 7 -0.47 10.86 17.54
CA GLN A 7 -1.18 12.15 17.47
C GLN A 7 -1.03 12.86 16.11
N LEU A 8 -0.15 12.38 15.25
CA LEU A 8 0.08 12.90 13.88
C LEU A 8 -0.83 12.25 12.82
N GLY A 9 -1.77 11.38 13.22
CA GLY A 9 -2.64 10.69 12.26
C GLY A 9 -1.93 9.62 11.44
N PHE A 10 -0.67 9.27 11.77
CA PHE A 10 0.02 8.09 11.27
C PHE A 10 -0.70 6.84 11.82
N ARG A 11 -1.77 6.45 11.13
CA ARG A 11 -2.42 5.17 11.33
C ARG A 11 -1.64 4.14 10.50
N PRO A 12 -0.93 3.20 11.13
CA PRO A 12 -0.54 1.99 10.41
C PRO A 12 -1.82 1.28 9.96
N ALA A 13 -1.80 0.67 8.76
CA ALA A 13 -2.92 -0.02 8.11
C ALA A 13 -3.81 0.82 7.16
N SER A 14 -3.22 1.65 6.28
CA SER A 14 -3.91 1.91 5.02
C SER A 14 -3.99 0.60 4.24
N ARG A 15 -5.22 0.09 4.09
CA ARG A 15 -5.46 -1.12 3.30
C ARG A 15 -5.02 -0.87 1.87
N VAL A 16 -4.20 -1.79 1.37
CA VAL A 16 -3.70 -1.76 0.01
C VAL A 16 -4.39 -2.88 -0.74
N ASP A 17 -5.24 -2.51 -1.68
CA ASP A 17 -5.91 -3.44 -2.58
C ASP A 17 -5.20 -3.46 -3.93
N VAL A 18 -4.91 -4.65 -4.44
CA VAL A 18 -4.37 -4.79 -5.80
C VAL A 18 -5.54 -4.76 -6.76
N ILE A 19 -5.69 -3.67 -7.51
CA ILE A 19 -6.82 -3.48 -8.42
C ILE A 19 -6.62 -4.26 -9.70
N ARG A 20 -5.49 -4.02 -10.38
CA ARG A 20 -5.16 -4.69 -11.64
C ARG A 20 -3.70 -4.56 -11.98
N ARG A 21 -3.18 -5.58 -12.65
CA ARG A 21 -1.86 -5.54 -13.29
C ARG A 21 -2.03 -5.25 -14.77
N ALA A 22 -1.12 -4.48 -15.37
CA ALA A 22 -1.09 -4.33 -16.82
C ALA A 22 -0.97 -5.71 -17.51
N PRO A 23 -1.53 -5.89 -18.71
CA PRO A 23 -1.48 -7.16 -19.44
C PRO A 23 -0.05 -7.64 -19.71
N LEU A 24 0.91 -6.71 -19.79
CA LEU A 24 2.34 -6.98 -20.00
C LEU A 24 3.13 -7.14 -18.69
N GLY A 25 2.46 -7.16 -17.53
CA GLY A 25 3.07 -7.40 -16.21
C GLY A 25 3.46 -6.15 -15.41
N ASP A 26 3.59 -4.99 -16.06
CA ASP A 26 3.94 -3.70 -15.46
C ASP A 26 3.29 -2.53 -16.22
N PRO A 27 2.83 -1.46 -15.54
CA PRO A 27 2.74 -1.25 -14.08
C PRO A 27 1.56 -1.96 -13.41
N THR A 28 1.54 -1.99 -12.08
CA THR A 28 0.42 -2.52 -11.27
C THR A 28 -0.31 -1.38 -10.58
N ILE A 29 -1.64 -1.38 -10.65
CA ILE A 29 -2.49 -0.40 -10.01
C ILE A 29 -2.89 -0.93 -8.63
N TYR A 30 -2.51 -0.17 -7.61
CA TYR A 30 -2.83 -0.41 -6.22
C TYR A 30 -3.79 0.67 -5.74
N ARG A 31 -4.80 0.30 -4.96
CA ARG A 31 -5.67 1.26 -4.28
C ARG A 31 -5.28 1.32 -2.81
N VAL A 32 -4.90 2.49 -2.37
CA VAL A 32 -4.56 2.78 -0.97
C VAL A 32 -5.64 3.69 -0.44
N GLN A 33 -6.54 3.12 0.37
CA GLN A 33 -7.77 3.81 0.82
C GLN A 33 -8.63 4.26 -0.38
N ASP A 34 -8.75 5.57 -0.62
CA ASP A 34 -9.51 6.17 -1.74
C ASP A 34 -8.63 6.58 -2.93
N THR A 35 -7.31 6.32 -2.86
CA THR A 35 -6.36 6.77 -3.88
C THR A 35 -5.85 5.60 -4.71
N GLU A 36 -5.87 5.75 -6.03
CA GLU A 36 -5.28 4.80 -6.97
C GLU A 36 -3.84 5.19 -7.31
N LEU A 37 -2.91 4.29 -7.05
CA LEU A 37 -1.49 4.44 -7.30
C LEU A 37 -1.07 3.45 -8.40
N CYS A 38 -0.56 4.00 -9.50
CA CYS A 38 0.05 3.20 -10.55
C CYS A 38 1.54 3.07 -10.23
N LEU A 39 1.93 1.94 -9.66
CA LEU A 39 3.31 1.68 -9.24
C LEU A 39 3.97 0.73 -10.23
N ARG A 40 5.19 1.08 -10.67
CA ARG A 40 6.03 0.13 -11.40
C ARG A 40 6.54 -0.94 -10.46
N ARG A 41 6.90 -2.10 -11.01
CA ARG A 41 7.43 -3.24 -10.24
C ARG A 41 8.63 -2.86 -9.36
N THR A 42 9.53 -2.01 -9.87
CA THR A 42 10.71 -1.55 -9.12
C THR A 42 10.36 -0.67 -7.93
N GLU A 43 9.31 0.14 -8.04
CA GLU A 43 8.84 1.02 -6.97
C GLU A 43 8.05 0.22 -5.94
N ALA A 44 7.18 -0.69 -6.39
CA ALA A 44 6.43 -1.59 -5.53
C ALA A 44 7.35 -2.48 -4.67
N GLN A 45 8.54 -2.84 -5.16
CA GLN A 45 9.54 -3.59 -4.39
C GLN A 45 10.15 -2.81 -3.21
N LEU A 46 10.05 -1.48 -3.21
CA LEU A 46 10.53 -0.64 -2.11
C LEU A 46 9.48 -0.47 -1.01
N ILE A 47 8.25 -0.97 -1.23
CA ILE A 47 7.13 -0.83 -0.30
C ILE A 47 6.98 -2.14 0.46
N GLU A 48 7.21 -2.09 1.76
CA GLU A 48 6.95 -3.21 2.66
C GLU A 48 5.47 -3.19 3.08
N VAL A 49 4.76 -4.29 2.80
CA VAL A 49 3.37 -4.47 3.20
C VAL A 49 3.28 -5.62 4.19
N VAL A 50 2.50 -5.42 5.24
CA VAL A 50 2.15 -6.47 6.19
C VAL A 50 0.83 -7.09 5.72
N PRO A 51 0.74 -8.42 5.53
CA PRO A 51 -0.53 -9.06 5.25
C PRO A 51 -1.48 -8.81 6.43
N ASP A 52 -2.66 -8.26 6.13
CA ASP A 52 -3.75 -8.15 7.10
C ASP A 52 -4.26 -9.58 7.34
N GLY A 53 -3.73 -10.23 8.38
CA GLY A 53 -3.97 -11.63 8.72
C GLY A 53 -5.37 -11.93 9.26
N ASP A 54 -6.40 -11.26 8.75
CA ASP A 54 -7.78 -11.52 9.13
C ASP A 54 -8.39 -12.60 8.22
N ARG A 55 -8.00 -13.84 8.48
CA ARG A 55 -8.83 -15.03 8.29
C ARG A 55 -8.51 -16.10 9.32
#